data_AF-A0A6N9SPK3-F1
#
_entry.id   AF-A0A6N9SPK3-F1
#
_cell.length_a   1.000
_cell.length_b   1.000
_cell.length_c   1.000
_cell.angle_alpha   90.00
_cell.angle_beta   90.00
_cell.angle_gamma   90.00
#
_symmetry.space_group_name_H-M   'P 1'
#
loop_
_entity.id
_entity.type
_entity.pdbx_description
1 polymer ?
#
loop_
_entity_poly.entity_id
_entity_poly.type
_entity_poly.pdbx_seq_one_letter_code
_entity_poly.pdbx_strand_id
1 'polypeptide(L)'
;MSTSCRRSPCHRCLWEPLLIGGVEKPFAIVNATLAIALVGDLHFYGWLLVAALFHGVMRHLTASDPFLRQIYARYNWQADRYVPWPPVSGLRGRRPVGWGRGLAC
;
A
#
# COMPACT_ATOMS: atom_id res chain seq x y z
N MET A 1 6.18 10.96 44.30
CA MET A 1 6.54 9.65 43.72
C MET A 1 6.88 9.86 42.26
N SER A 2 8.15 9.66 41.88
CA SER A 2 8.62 9.80 40.50
C SER A 2 8.36 8.51 39.74
N THR A 3 7.45 8.53 38.75
CA THR A 3 7.19 7.40 37.85
C THR A 3 8.35 7.25 36.88
N SER A 4 9.13 6.17 37.04
CA SER A 4 10.19 5.79 36.12
C SER A 4 9.60 5.40 34.76
N CYS A 5 9.85 6.20 33.73
CA CYS A 5 9.42 5.91 32.36
C CYS A 5 10.30 4.78 31.77
N ARG A 6 9.70 3.61 31.48
CA ARG A 6 10.39 2.50 30.81
C ARG A 6 10.54 2.84 29.33
N ARG A 7 11.78 3.04 28.86
CA ARG A 7 12.09 3.20 27.42
C ARG A 7 12.49 1.85 26.84
N SER A 8 11.70 1.34 25.90
CA SER A 8 12.06 0.16 25.10
C SER A 8 12.70 0.61 23.79
N PRO A 9 13.85 0.04 23.36
CA PRO A 9 14.41 0.34 22.06
C PRO A 9 13.46 -0.15 20.97
N CYS A 10 12.99 0.77 20.12
CA CYS A 10 12.24 0.43 18.92
C CYS A 10 13.23 0.29 17.75
N HIS A 11 13.44 -0.94 17.29
CA HIS A 11 14.28 -1.19 16.12
C HIS A 11 13.53 -0.86 14.84
N ARG A 12 14.22 -0.22 13.89
CA ARG A 12 13.67 0.22 12.60
C ARG A 12 12.98 -0.91 11.82
N CYS A 13 13.53 -2.12 11.87
CA CYS A 13 12.97 -3.31 11.23
C CYS A 13 11.57 -3.73 11.74
N LEU A 14 11.15 -3.27 12.93
CA LEU A 14 9.82 -3.59 13.47
C LEU A 14 8.71 -2.69 12.91
N TRP A 15 9.07 -1.54 12.34
CA TRP A 15 8.11 -0.53 11.86
C TRP A 15 8.16 -0.33 10.35
N GLU A 16 9.24 -0.77 9.68
CA GLU A 16 9.33 -0.72 8.24
C GLU A 16 8.53 -1.84 7.55
N PRO A 17 7.93 -1.57 6.38
CA PRO A 17 7.26 -2.59 5.61
C PRO A 17 8.26 -3.60 5.05
N LEU A 18 7.83 -4.86 4.93
CA LEU A 18 8.67 -5.91 4.38
C LEU A 18 8.84 -5.71 2.87
N LEU A 19 10.08 -5.46 2.44
CA LEU A 19 10.44 -5.26 1.04
C LEU A 19 11.16 -6.50 0.47
N ILE A 20 10.90 -6.83 -0.79
CA ILE A 20 11.59 -7.87 -1.57
C ILE A 20 12.26 -7.18 -2.75
N GLY A 21 13.59 -7.19 -2.79
CA GLY A 21 14.34 -6.50 -3.86
C GLY A 21 14.14 -4.98 -3.90
N GLY A 22 13.69 -4.38 -2.80
CA GLY A 22 13.35 -2.95 -2.72
C GLY A 22 11.92 -2.61 -3.19
N VAL A 23 11.08 -3.61 -3.44
CA VAL A 23 9.65 -3.46 -3.75
C VAL A 23 8.80 -4.00 -2.59
N GLU A 24 7.65 -3.40 -2.32
CA GLU A 24 6.72 -3.96 -1.32
C GLU A 24 6.38 -5.43 -1.65
N LYS A 25 6.43 -6.30 -0.62
CA LYS A 25 6.14 -7.74 -0.72
C LYS A 25 4.96 -8.11 -1.63
N PRO A 26 3.74 -7.56 -1.49
CA PRO A 26 2.60 -7.98 -2.32
C PRO A 26 2.83 -7.74 -3.81
N PHE A 27 3.41 -6.60 -4.21
CA PHE A 27 3.67 -6.31 -5.61
C PHE A 27 4.80 -7.18 -6.18
N ALA A 28 5.84 -7.43 -5.38
CA ALA A 28 6.91 -8.33 -5.77
C ALA A 28 6.39 -9.76 -6.02
N ILE A 29 5.51 -10.26 -5.14
CA ILE A 29 4.88 -11.58 -5.30
C ILE A 29 4.03 -11.61 -6.56
N VAL A 30 3.13 -10.65 -6.76
CA VAL A 30 2.26 -10.63 -7.96
C VAL A 30 3.08 -10.59 -9.25
N ASN A 31 4.11 -9.74 -9.31
CA ASN A 31 4.98 -9.65 -10.48
C ASN A 31 5.74 -10.97 -10.72
N ALA A 32 6.27 -11.60 -9.67
CA ALA A 32 6.95 -12.88 -9.77
C ALA A 32 6.00 -14.01 -10.21
N THR A 33 4.79 -14.07 -9.65
CA THR A 33 3.78 -15.05 -10.03
C THR A 33 3.37 -14.90 -11.50
N LEU A 34 3.12 -13.66 -11.96
CA LEU A 34 2.81 -13.39 -13.37
C LEU A 34 3.98 -13.75 -14.29
N ALA A 35 5.21 -13.44 -13.88
CA ALA A 35 6.40 -13.81 -14.65
C ALA A 35 6.54 -15.34 -14.77
N ILE A 36 6.34 -16.08 -13.69
CA ILE A 36 6.38 -17.55 -13.70
C ILE A 36 5.28 -18.11 -14.59
N ALA A 37 4.03 -17.65 -14.47
CA ALA A 37 2.92 -18.15 -15.27
C ALA A 37 3.12 -17.87 -16.77
N LEU A 38 3.49 -16.64 -17.14
CA LEU A 38 3.57 -16.24 -18.55
C LEU A 38 4.85 -16.76 -19.24
N VAL A 39 5.97 -16.83 -18.53
CA VAL A 39 7.24 -17.29 -19.10
C VAL A 39 7.39 -18.80 -18.95
N GLY A 40 6.95 -19.36 -17.83
CA GLY A 40 7.02 -20.79 -17.56
C GLY A 40 5.96 -21.59 -18.32
N ASP A 41 4.69 -21.23 -18.19
CA ASP A 41 3.62 -22.01 -18.83
C ASP A 41 3.44 -21.59 -20.29
N LEU A 42 3.28 -20.28 -20.54
CA LEU A 42 2.97 -19.77 -21.88
C LEU A 42 4.21 -19.53 -22.77
N HIS A 43 5.42 -19.69 -22.22
CA HIS A 43 6.69 -19.48 -22.92
C HIS A 43 6.80 -18.10 -23.58
N PHE A 44 6.09 -17.11 -23.04
CA PHE A 44 6.07 -15.75 -23.57
C PHE A 44 7.26 -14.95 -23.01
N TYR A 45 8.46 -15.23 -23.54
CA TYR A 45 9.71 -14.65 -23.04
C TYR A 45 9.77 -13.12 -23.12
N GLY A 46 9.03 -12.50 -24.03
CA GLY A 46 8.90 -11.03 -24.11
C GLY A 46 8.37 -10.40 -22.82
N TRP A 47 7.61 -11.17 -22.03
CA TRP A 47 7.12 -10.73 -20.73
C TRP A 47 8.22 -10.46 -19.71
N LEU A 48 9.41 -11.09 -19.83
CA LEU A 48 10.53 -10.83 -18.91
C LEU A 48 10.95 -9.36 -18.92
N LEU A 49 10.94 -8.73 -20.10
CA LEU A 49 11.28 -7.30 -20.22
C LEU A 49 10.22 -6.44 -19.55
N VAL A 50 8.93 -6.75 -19.73
CA VAL A 50 7.82 -6.06 -19.07
C VAL A 50 7.89 -6.23 -17.55
N ALA A 51 8.13 -7.45 -17.07
CA ALA A 51 8.26 -7.76 -15.65
C ALA A 51 9.46 -7.06 -15.00
N ALA A 52 10.59 -6.96 -15.72
CA ALA A 52 11.78 -6.24 -15.26
C ALA A 52 11.54 -4.73 -15.18
N LEU A 53 10.93 -4.13 -16.21
CA LEU A 53 10.55 -2.72 -16.21
C LEU A 53 9.56 -2.41 -15.09
N PHE A 54 8.51 -3.22 -14.94
CA PHE A 54 7.53 -3.06 -13.87
C PHE A 54 8.19 -3.15 -12.50
N HIS A 55 9.05 -4.14 -12.27
CA HIS A 55 9.78 -4.26 -11.00
C HIS A 55 10.69 -3.06 -10.73
N GLY A 56 11.37 -2.55 -11.75
CA GLY A 56 12.21 -1.34 -11.66
C GLY A 56 11.41 -0.09 -11.29
N VAL A 57 10.26 0.13 -11.94
CA VAL A 57 9.34 1.24 -11.63
C VAL A 57 8.82 1.13 -10.20
N MET A 58 8.36 -0.06 -9.80
CA MET A 58 7.87 -0.29 -8.45
C MET A 58 8.96 -0.05 -7.40
N ARG A 59 10.21 -0.47 -7.68
CA ARG A 59 11.35 -0.22 -6.79
C ARG A 59 11.61 1.27 -6.63
N HIS A 60 11.50 2.04 -7.71
CA HIS A 60 11.67 3.50 -7.66
C HIS A 60 10.56 4.19 -6.86
N LEU A 61 9.31 3.77 -7.04
CA LEU A 61 8.17 4.28 -6.26
C LEU A 61 8.30 3.94 -4.77
N THR A 62 8.64 2.70 -4.45
CA THR A 62 8.87 2.25 -3.07
C THR A 62 10.06 2.95 -2.41
N ALA A 63 11.09 3.31 -3.17
CA ALA A 63 12.21 4.09 -2.65
C ALA A 63 11.81 5.52 -2.26
N SER A 64 10.76 6.08 -2.89
CA SER A 64 10.23 7.40 -2.55
C SER A 64 9.30 7.36 -1.34
N ASP A 65 8.39 6.39 -1.30
CA ASP A 65 7.50 6.16 -0.14
C ASP A 65 7.25 4.64 0.04
N PRO A 66 7.76 4.04 1.13
CA PRO A 66 7.58 2.62 1.39
C PRO A 66 6.16 2.25 1.85
N PHE A 67 5.32 3.22 2.22
CA PHE A 67 3.94 3.03 2.66
C PHE A 67 2.91 3.41 1.59
N LEU A 68 3.36 3.71 0.37
CA LEU A 68 2.55 4.17 -0.75
C LEU A 68 1.27 3.33 -0.90
N ARG A 69 1.38 2.01 -1.00
CA ARG A 69 0.22 1.14 -1.17
C ARG A 69 -0.75 1.21 0.00
N GLN A 70 -0.26 1.28 1.23
CA GLN A 70 -1.12 1.30 2.41
C GLN A 70 -1.93 2.60 2.47
N ILE A 71 -1.29 3.72 2.12
CA ILE A 71 -1.94 5.03 2.02
C ILE A 71 -2.99 4.99 0.90
N TYR A 72 -2.63 4.55 -0.31
CA TYR A 72 -3.56 4.47 -1.44
C TYR A 72 -4.70 3.48 -1.19
N ALA A 73 -4.44 2.32 -0.59
CA ALA A 73 -5.48 1.36 -0.26
C ALA A 73 -6.45 1.94 0.77
N ARG A 74 -5.94 2.67 1.77
CA ARG A 74 -6.77 3.36 2.76
C ARG A 74 -7.56 4.50 2.14
N TYR A 75 -6.95 5.27 1.24
CA TYR A 75 -7.61 6.33 0.49
C TYR A 75 -8.73 5.78 -0.41
N ASN A 76 -8.45 4.71 -1.17
CA ASN A 76 -9.43 4.05 -2.03
C ASN A 76 -10.58 3.42 -1.20
N TRP A 77 -10.27 2.91 0.00
CA TRP A 77 -11.30 2.44 0.92
C TRP A 77 -12.12 3.58 1.53
N GLN A 78 -11.48 4.72 1.79
CA GLN A 78 -12.11 5.98 2.16
C GLN A 78 -12.64 6.69 0.90
N ALA A 79 -13.47 5.97 0.13
CA ALA A 79 -14.04 6.50 -1.09
C ALA A 79 -14.93 7.72 -0.76
N ASP A 80 -14.67 8.82 -1.46
CA ASP A 80 -15.65 9.87 -1.71
C ASP A 80 -16.78 9.27 -2.52
N ARG A 81 -17.68 8.50 -1.89
CA ARG A 81 -18.96 8.30 -2.52
C ARG A 81 -19.61 9.68 -2.48
N TYR A 82 -19.61 10.38 -3.61
CA TYR A 82 -20.54 11.50 -3.81
C TYR A 82 -21.94 10.91 -3.62
N VAL A 83 -22.51 11.18 -2.46
CA VAL A 83 -23.89 10.86 -2.15
C VAL A 83 -24.55 12.21 -1.88
N PRO A 84 -25.47 12.66 -2.74
CA PRO A 84 -26.17 13.94 -2.55
C PRO A 84 -26.98 13.98 -1.24
N TRP A 85 -27.18 12.83 -0.60
CA TRP A 85 -27.80 12.69 0.71
C TRP A 85 -26.87 11.96 1.68
N PRO A 86 -26.60 12.52 2.88
CA PRO A 86 -25.77 11.86 3.88
C PRO A 86 -26.42 10.54 4.34
N PRO A 87 -25.72 9.39 4.26
CA PRO A 87 -26.29 8.12 4.66
C PRO A 87 -26.44 8.06 6.19
N VAL A 88 -27.63 7.66 6.66
CA VAL A 88 -28.00 7.57 8.08
C VAL A 88 -27.09 6.61 8.87
N SER A 89 -26.43 5.67 8.19
CA SER A 89 -25.59 4.61 8.76
C SER A 89 -24.13 4.65 8.26
N GLY A 90 -23.48 5.81 8.28
CA GLY A 90 -22.05 5.91 7.98
C GLY A 90 -21.15 5.41 9.12
N LEU A 91 -21.17 4.12 9.48
CA LEU A 91 -20.38 3.58 10.60
C LEU A 91 -18.96 3.13 10.22
N ARG A 92 -18.63 3.03 8.92
CA ARG A 92 -17.33 2.56 8.43
C ARG A 92 -16.75 3.50 7.38
N GLY A 93 -15.43 3.70 7.40
CA GLY A 93 -14.70 4.45 6.36
C GLY A 93 -14.75 5.98 6.46
N ARG A 94 -15.23 6.57 7.58
CA ARG A 94 -15.21 8.05 7.74
C ARG A 94 -13.77 8.57 7.65
N ARG A 95 -13.55 9.59 6.80
CA ARG A 95 -12.30 10.38 6.77
C ARG A 95 -11.95 10.92 8.14
N PRO A 96 -10.69 11.22 8.50
CA PRO A 96 -10.33 11.91 9.75
C PRO A 96 -11.10 13.23 9.97
N VAL A 97 -11.22 13.69 11.23
CA VAL A 97 -11.82 15.00 11.52
C VAL A 97 -10.98 16.09 10.83
N GLY A 98 -11.62 17.06 10.18
CA GLY A 98 -10.95 18.13 9.42
C GLY A 98 -10.62 17.79 7.95
N TRP A 99 -10.80 16.53 7.53
CA TRP A 99 -10.57 16.09 6.14
C TRP A 99 -11.89 15.96 5.36
N GLY A 100 -12.77 16.96 5.48
CA GLY A 100 -14.10 16.92 4.86
C GLY A 100 -15.06 15.85 5.42
N ARG A 101 -14.78 15.32 6.63
CA ARG A 101 -15.68 14.39 7.34
C ARG A 101 -17.04 15.06 7.59
N GLY A 102 -18.10 14.52 6.98
CA GLY A 102 -19.47 14.99 7.20
C GLY A 102 -19.86 16.19 6.34
N LEU A 103 -19.00 16.61 5.41
CA LEU A 103 -19.43 17.51 4.34
C LEU A 103 -20.23 16.69 3.32
N ALA A 104 -21.38 17.23 2.91
CA ALA A 104 -22.01 16.78 1.67
C ALA A 104 -21.09 17.27 0.55
N CYS A 105 -20.48 16.34 -0.18
CA CYS A 105 -19.85 16.66 -1.44
C CYS A 105 -20.92 17.14 -2.43
#